data_AF-A0A2E5JV11-F1
#
_entry.id   AF-A0A2E5JV11-F1
#
_cell.length_a   1.000
_cell.length_b   1.000
_cell.length_c   1.000
_cell.angle_alpha   90.00
_cell.angle_beta   90.00
_cell.angle_gamma   90.00
#
_symmetry.space_group_name_H-M   'P 1'
#
loop_
_entity.id
_entity.type
_entity.pdbx_description
1 polymer ?
#
loop_
_entity_poly.entity_id
_entity_poly.type
_entity_poly.pdbx_seq_one_letter_code
_entity_poly.pdbx_strand_id
1 'polypeptide(L)' 'MHAYLANKTVEANLLETFYPNLNSLCWEGSFKKAYGVSSEEFLAELEQFIKLDIEEQMDILPKP' A
#
# COMPACT_ATOMS: atom_id res chain seq x y z
N MET A 1 -2.65 8.03 -6.58
CA MET A 1 -2.07 7.35 -5.39
C MET A 1 -2.41 5.86 -5.29
N HIS A 2 -3.47 5.37 -5.95
CA HIS A 2 -3.84 3.94 -6.04
C HIS A 2 -3.85 3.41 -7.49
N ALA A 3 -3.20 4.05 -8.46
CA ALA A 3 -3.01 3.42 -9.77
C ALA A 3 -1.79 2.47 -9.76
N TYR A 4 -0.83 2.66 -8.84
CA TYR A 4 0.52 2.07 -8.95
C TYR A 4 0.67 0.59 -8.62
N LEU A 5 -0.07 0.11 -7.63
CA LEU A 5 -0.15 -1.31 -7.27
C LEU A 5 -1.61 -1.78 -7.15
N ALA A 6 -2.49 -0.89 -7.62
CA ALA A 6 -3.80 -0.52 -7.10
C ALA A 6 -4.96 -1.49 -7.15
N ASN A 7 -5.43 -1.79 -8.36
CA ASN A 7 -6.74 -2.40 -8.54
C ASN A 7 -6.88 -3.70 -7.74
N LYS A 8 -6.12 -4.67 -8.23
CA LYS A 8 -6.38 -6.08 -7.97
C LYS A 8 -5.46 -6.68 -6.92
N THR A 9 -4.19 -6.27 -6.89
CA THR A 9 -3.21 -6.84 -5.95
C THR A 9 -3.38 -6.29 -4.55
N VAL A 10 -3.64 -4.99 -4.40
CA VAL A 10 -4.00 -4.42 -3.09
C VAL A 10 -5.34 -4.94 -2.61
N GLU A 11 -6.35 -5.04 -3.48
CA GLU A 11 -7.63 -5.64 -3.12
C GLU A 11 -7.48 -7.13 -2.74
N ALA A 12 -6.68 -7.91 -3.48
CA ALA A 12 -6.39 -9.31 -3.15
C ALA A 12 -5.60 -9.42 -1.84
N ASN A 13 -4.54 -8.65 -1.64
CA ASN A 13 -3.76 -8.69 -0.39
C ASN A 13 -4.62 -8.25 0.81
N LEU A 14 -5.53 -7.30 0.62
CA LEU A 14 -6.47 -6.88 1.65
C LEU A 14 -7.45 -8.00 2.02
N LEU A 15 -8.09 -8.63 1.03
CA LEU A 15 -9.11 -9.66 1.23
C LEU A 15 -8.52 -11.03 1.63
N GLU A 16 -7.43 -11.44 1.01
CA GLU A 16 -6.83 -12.77 1.15
C GLU A 16 -5.76 -12.83 2.24
N THR A 17 -5.15 -11.70 2.61
CA THR A 17 -4.07 -11.67 3.60
C THR A 17 -4.37 -10.77 4.80
N PHE A 18 -4.79 -9.52 4.61
CA PHE A 18 -4.98 -8.59 5.73
C PHE A 18 -6.14 -9.01 6.64
N TYR A 19 -7.38 -9.09 6.13
CA TYR A 19 -8.56 -9.40 6.94
C TYR A 19 -8.50 -10.77 7.62
N PRO A 20 -8.03 -11.86 6.96
CA PRO A 20 -7.94 -13.17 7.59
C PRO A 20 -6.98 -13.21 8.79
N ASN A 21 -5.98 -12.32 8.84
CA ASN A 21 -4.97 -12.30 9.90
C ASN A 21 -5.27 -11.28 11.01
N LEU A 22 -6.28 -10.42 10.85
CA LEU A 22 -6.55 -9.27 11.72
C LEU A 22 -6.77 -9.65 13.19
N ASN A 23 -7.50 -10.73 13.44
CA ASN A 23 -7.78 -11.21 14.79
C ASN A 23 -6.55 -11.82 15.48
N SER A 24 -5.57 -12.32 14.71
CA SER A 24 -4.41 -13.04 15.24
C SER A 24 -3.16 -12.18 15.35
N LEU A 25 -2.96 -11.24 14.43
CA LEU A 25 -1.76 -10.41 14.34
C LEU A 25 -2.01 -8.93 14.68
N CYS A 26 -3.26 -8.60 15.05
CA CYS A 26 -3.72 -7.22 15.17
C CYS A 26 -3.49 -6.43 13.88
N TRP A 27 -3.78 -5.13 13.91
CA TRP A 27 -3.74 -4.28 12.72
C TRP A 27 -2.35 -4.21 12.09
N GLU A 28 -1.32 -3.82 12.84
CA GLU A 28 0.04 -3.62 12.31
C GLU A 28 0.68 -4.93 11.82
N GLY A 29 0.52 -6.02 12.57
CA GLY A 29 1.05 -7.31 12.16
C GLY A 29 0.38 -7.87 10.90
N SER A 30 -0.93 -7.61 10.73
CA SER A 30 -1.66 -8.00 9.52
C SER A 30 -1.30 -7.12 8.33
N PHE A 31 -1.07 -5.82 8.57
CA PHE A 31 -0.62 -4.89 7.54
C PHE A 31 0.74 -5.30 7.00
N LYS A 32 1.72 -5.49 7.89
CA LYS A 32 3.07 -5.93 7.52
C LYS A 32 3.06 -7.28 6.80
N LYS A 33 2.17 -8.19 7.19
CA LYS A 33 2.00 -9.48 6.51
C LYS A 33 1.42 -9.35 5.10
N ALA A 34 0.49 -8.43 4.89
CA ALA A 34 -0.17 -8.21 3.59
C ALA A 34 0.68 -7.38 2.61
N TYR A 35 1.48 -6.44 3.11
CA TYR A 35 2.17 -5.44 2.29
C TYR A 35 3.70 -5.49 2.40
N GLY A 36 4.26 -6.29 3.32
CA GLY A 36 5.71 -6.49 3.48
C GLY A 36 6.45 -5.36 4.19
N VAL A 37 5.81 -4.21 4.38
CA VAL A 37 6.33 -3.02 5.06
C VAL A 37 5.46 -2.66 6.27
N SER A 38 6.01 -1.93 7.23
CA SER A 38 5.19 -1.37 8.30
C SER A 38 4.23 -0.30 7.76
N SER A 39 3.14 -0.05 8.48
CA SER A 39 2.23 1.02 8.10
C SER A 39 2.89 2.40 8.18
N GLU A 40 3.82 2.61 9.12
CA GLU A 40 4.57 3.84 9.28
C GLU A 40 5.51 4.09 8.09
N GLU A 41 6.26 3.07 7.64
CA GLU A 41 7.10 3.16 6.44
C GLU A 41 6.24 3.45 5.20
N PHE A 42 5.12 2.75 5.04
CA PHE A 42 4.20 2.98 3.94
C PHE A 42 3.63 4.42 3.94
N LEU A 43 3.23 4.93 5.11
CA LEU A 43 2.72 6.28 5.25
C LEU A 43 3.81 7.32 4.97
N ALA A 44 5.04 7.12 5.42
CA ALA A 44 6.15 8.00 5.14
C ALA A 44 6.48 8.08 3.64
N GLU A 45 6.47 6.94 2.94
CA GLU A 45 6.64 6.89 1.48
C GLU A 45 5.48 7.58 0.75
N LEU A 46 4.24 7.34 1.20
CA LEU A 46 3.06 8.00 0.66
C LEU A 46 3.14 9.51 0.83
N GLU A 47 3.52 9.99 2.02
CA GLU A 47 3.70 11.41 2.30
C GLU A 47 4.78 12.07 1.44
N GLN A 48 5.83 11.34 1.06
CA GLN A 48 6.82 11.84 0.12
C GLN A 48 6.23 11.90 -1.29
N PHE A 49 5.54 10.84 -1.72
CA PHE A 49 4.90 10.77 -3.02
C PHE A 49 3.89 11.92 -3.23
N ILE A 50 3.04 12.21 -2.24
CA ILE A 50 2.02 13.27 -2.37
C ILE A 50 2.62 14.68 -2.48
N LYS A 51 3.88 14.86 -2.05
CA LYS A 51 4.59 16.14 -2.11
C LYS A 51 5.29 16.38 -3.44
N LEU A 52 5.44 15.35 -4.28
CA LEU A 52 5.99 15.47 -5.62
C LEU A 52 5.04 16.23 -6.55
N ASP A 53 5.60 16.89 -7.56
CA ASP A 53 4.80 17.54 -8.59
C ASP A 53 4.06 16.51 -9.46
N ILE A 54 2.99 16.94 -10.15
CA ILE A 54 2.13 16.05 -10.92
C ILE A 54 2.92 15.24 -11.96
N GLU A 55 3.91 15.84 -12.60
CA GLU A 55 4.76 15.17 -13.60
C GLU A 55 5.60 14.04 -12.97
N GLU A 56 6.19 14.29 -11.81
CA GLU A 56 6.97 13.31 -11.05
C GLU A 56 6.09 12.19 -10.50
N GLN A 57 4.90 12.53 -10.01
CA GLN A 57 3.91 11.53 -9.59
C GLN A 57 3.54 10.61 -10.76
N MET A 58 3.34 11.17 -11.96
CA MET A 58 2.97 10.38 -13.15
C MET A 58 4.08 9.44 -13.63
N ASP A 59 5.35 9.80 -13.45
CA ASP A 59 6.47 8.89 -13.77
C ASP A 59 6.63 7.75 -12.76
N ILE A 60 6.18 7.96 -11.52
CA ILE A 60 6.09 6.92 -10.50
C ILE A 60 4.79 6.13 -10.63
N LEU A 61 3.78 6.54 -11.39
CA LEU A 61 2.60 5.70 -11.63
C LEU A 61 2.86 4.72 -12.80
N PRO A 62 2.21 3.54 -12.82
CA PRO A 62 2.46 2.55 -13.84
C PRO A 62 1.71 3.03 -15.08
N LYS A 63 2.41 2.99 -16.21
CA LYS A 63 1.78 3.36 -17.47
C LYS A 63 0.82 2.23 -17.88
N PRO A 64 -0.38 2.57 -18.39
CA PRO A 64 -1.39 1.59 -18.80
C PRO A 64 -0.92 0.68 -19.93
#